data_AF-A0A1H6N0Q3-F1
#
_entry.id   AF-A0A1H6N0Q3-F1
#
_cell.length_a   1.000
_cell.length_b   1.000
_cell.length_c   1.000
_cell.angle_alpha   90.00
_cell.angle_beta   90.00
_cell.angle_gamma   90.00
#
_symmetry.space_group_name_H-M   'P 1'
#
loop_
_entity.id
_entity.type
_entity.pdbx_description
1 polymer ?
#
loop_
_entity_poly.entity_id
_entity_poly.type
_entity_poly.pdbx_seq_one_letter_code
_entity_poly.pdbx_strand_id
1 'polypeptide(L)' 'MVAELLWEAANLMLIGMVAVFAFLLLLVFVVQLLSAVMQRYFPVKTTDKTTRVESGSSGPSPAVIAAISGAIHQYRQQQ' A
#
# COMPACT_ATOMS: atom_id res chain seq x y z
N MET A 1 -35.68 31.39 -24.86
CA MET A 1 -34.54 32.33 -24.82
C MET A 1 -33.58 32.00 -23.69
N VAL A 2 -33.97 32.12 -22.41
CA VAL A 2 -33.06 31.83 -21.28
C VAL A 2 -32.73 30.34 -21.13
N ALA A 3 -33.69 29.45 -21.38
CA ALA A 3 -33.48 28.00 -21.28
C ALA A 3 -32.37 27.47 -22.23
N GLU A 4 -32.27 28.02 -23.44
CA GLU A 4 -31.21 27.66 -24.40
C GLU A 4 -29.83 28.06 -23.88
N LEU A 5 -29.70 29.26 -23.31
CA LEU A 5 -28.44 29.73 -22.72
C LEU A 5 -28.01 28.86 -21.53
N LEU A 6 -28.97 28.44 -20.70
CA LEU A 6 -28.69 27.53 -19.59
C LEU A 6 -28.27 26.14 -20.07
N TRP A 7 -28.89 25.63 -21.14
CA TRP A 7 -28.52 24.37 -21.75
C TRP A 7 -27.10 24.40 -22.31
N GLU A 8 -26.75 25.48 -23.00
CA GLU A 8 -25.44 25.68 -23.59
C GLU A 8 -24.35 25.83 -22.50
N ALA A 9 -24.65 26.57 -21.43
CA ALA A 9 -23.78 26.67 -20.26
C ALA A 9 -23.58 25.32 -19.55
N ALA A 10 -24.64 24.52 -19.40
CA ALA A 10 -24.55 23.18 -18.82
C ALA A 10 -23.68 22.26 -19.67
N ASN A 11 -23.79 22.33 -21.00
CA ASN A 11 -22.95 21.56 -21.91
C ASN A 11 -21.48 21.97 -21.81
N LEU A 12 -21.18 23.27 -21.76
CA LEU A 12 -19.81 23.77 -21.52
C LEU A 12 -19.23 23.29 -20.18
N MET A 13 -20.04 23.33 -19.11
CA MET A 13 -19.63 22.85 -17.79
C MET A 13 -19.32 21.35 -17.82
N LEU A 14 -20.15 20.55 -18.50
CA LEU A 14 -19.94 19.11 -18.65
C LEU A 14 -18.65 18.81 -19.43
N ILE A 15 -18.39 19.52 -20.52
CA ILE A 15 -17.15 19.40 -21.29
C ILE A 15 -15.94 19.71 -20.41
N GLY A 16 -15.98 20.82 -19.66
CA GLY A 16 -14.91 21.19 -18.73
C GLY A 16 -14.69 20.13 -17.65
N MET A 17 -15.76 19.61 -17.06
CA MET A 17 -15.71 18.57 -16.03
C MET A 17 -15.09 17.28 -16.56
N VAL A 18 -15.50 16.83 -17.75
CA VAL A 18 -14.97 15.63 -18.40
C VAL A 18 -13.50 15.81 -18.76
N ALA A 19 -13.11 16.97 -19.30
CA ALA A 19 -11.72 17.25 -19.66
C ALA A 19 -10.79 17.24 -18.43
N VAL A 20 -11.20 17.88 -17.33
CA VAL A 20 -10.45 17.86 -16.07
C VAL A 20 -10.37 16.45 -15.52
N PHE A 21 -11.47 15.70 -15.52
CA PHE A 21 -11.48 14.31 -15.06
C PHE A 21 -10.54 13.43 -15.87
N ALA A 22 -10.58 13.53 -17.21
CA ALA A 22 -9.68 12.80 -18.09
C ALA A 22 -8.21 13.15 -17.84
N PHE A 23 -7.91 14.44 -17.62
CA PHE A 23 -6.56 14.90 -17.31
C PHE A 23 -6.06 14.35 -15.97
N LEU A 24 -6.89 14.39 -14.92
CA LEU A 24 -6.55 13.82 -13.62
C LEU A 24 -6.35 12.30 -13.70
N LEU A 25 -7.21 11.59 -14.44
CA LEU A 25 -7.09 10.15 -14.65
C LEU A 25 -5.77 9.80 -15.38
N LEU A 26 -5.40 10.59 -16.38
CA LEU A 26 -4.12 10.47 -17.07
C LEU A 26 -2.96 10.70 -16.10
N LEU A 27 -3.03 11.75 -15.26
CA LEU A 27 -2.00 12.01 -14.24
C LEU A 27 -1.84 10.84 -13.26
N VAL A 28 -2.96 10.30 -12.76
CA VAL A 28 -2.95 9.13 -11.88
C VAL A 28 -2.31 7.94 -12.59
N PHE A 29 -2.62 7.72 -13.87
CA PHE A 29 -2.01 6.64 -14.65
C PHE A 29 -0.49 6.82 -14.80
N VAL A 30 -0.02 8.04 -15.04
CA VAL A 30 1.41 8.36 -15.11
C VAL A 30 2.10 8.11 -13.77
N VAL A 31 1.50 8.53 -12.66
CA VAL A 31 2.05 8.29 -11.31
C VAL A 31 2.08 6.80 -10.99
N GLN A 32 1.05 6.04 -11.38
CA GLN A 32 1.01 4.58 -11.24
C GLN A 32 2.10 3.91 -12.07
N LEU A 33 2.31 4.35 -13.32
CA LEU A 33 3.36 3.85 -14.18
C LEU A 33 4.74 4.16 -13.58
N LEU A 34 4.94 5.37 -13.08
CA LEU A 34 6.18 5.76 -12.40
C LEU A 34 6.40 4.90 -11.15
N SER A 35 5.37 4.63 -10.36
CA SER A 35 5.42 3.75 -9.18
C SER A 35 5.81 2.31 -9.57
N ALA A 36 5.20 1.77 -10.63
CA ALA A 36 5.50 0.43 -11.14
C ALA A 36 6.93 0.32 -11.68
N VAL A 37 7.38 1.33 -12.43
CA VAL A 37 8.77 1.45 -12.91
C VAL A 37 9.71 1.53 -11.70
N MET A 38 9.41 2.36 -10.71
CA MET A 38 10.24 2.49 -9.52
C MET A 38 10.36 1.17 -8.75
N GLN A 39 9.25 0.45 -8.51
CA GLN A 39 9.28 -0.87 -7.87
C GLN A 39 10.06 -1.90 -8.69
N ARG A 40 9.99 -1.84 -10.02
CA ARG A 40 10.67 -2.78 -10.91
C ARG A 40 12.18 -2.55 -10.99
N TYR A 41 12.63 -1.30 -11.09
CA TYR A 41 14.04 -0.96 -11.28
C TYR A 41 14.77 -0.66 -9.95
N PHE A 42 14.05 -0.23 -8.93
CA PHE A 42 14.55 -0.01 -7.57
C PHE A 42 13.64 -0.72 -6.57
N PRO A 43 13.71 -2.07 -6.50
CA PRO A 43 12.96 -2.82 -5.50
C PRO A 43 13.45 -2.41 -4.11
N VAL A 44 12.75 -1.45 -3.49
CA VAL A 44 12.85 -1.18 -2.07
C VAL A 44 12.34 -2.45 -1.42
N LYS A 45 13.23 -3.23 -0.80
CA LYS A 45 12.84 -4.32 0.08
C LYS A 45 12.02 -3.70 1.19
N THR A 46 10.69 -3.69 1.04
CA THR A 46 9.80 -3.50 2.16
C THR A 46 10.12 -4.65 3.09
N THR A 47 10.90 -4.38 4.14
CA THR A 47 10.90 -5.26 5.30
C THR A 47 9.43 -5.38 5.67
N ASP A 48 8.85 -6.56 5.53
CA ASP A 48 7.52 -6.88 6.02
C ASP A 48 7.55 -6.69 7.54
N LYS A 49 7.38 -5.44 7.98
CA LYS A 49 7.01 -5.12 9.35
C LYS A 49 5.51 -5.04 9.38
N THR A 50 4.88 -6.21 9.29
CA THR A 50 3.73 -6.48 10.14
C THR A 50 3.66 -7.99 10.35
N THR A 51 4.46 -8.48 11.30
CA THR A 51 4.03 -9.65 12.06
C THR A 51 2.70 -9.26 12.67
N ARG A 52 1.60 -9.72 12.07
CA ARG A 52 0.28 -9.72 12.68
C ARG A 52 0.46 -10.34 14.05
N VAL A 53 0.45 -9.52 15.09
CA VAL A 53 0.44 -10.00 16.47
C VAL A 53 -0.89 -10.72 16.63
N GLU A 54 -0.81 -12.04 16.62
CA GLU A 54 -1.94 -12.91 16.88
C GLU A 54 -2.27 -12.76 18.38
N SER A 55 -3.17 -11.83 18.67
CA SER A 55 -3.78 -11.67 19.99
C SER A 55 -4.61 -12.92 20.28
N GLY A 56 -3.98 -13.97 20.82
CA GLY A 56 -4.68 -15.24 20.97
C GLY A 56 -3.94 -16.42 21.58
N SER A 57 -2.95 -16.26 22.45
CA SER A 57 -2.57 -17.33 23.38
C SER A 57 -1.82 -16.76 24.59
N SER A 58 -2.36 -16.96 25.79
CA SER A 58 -1.79 -16.55 27.09
C SER A 58 -0.57 -17.38 27.50
N GLY A 59 0.37 -17.60 26.58
CA GLY A 59 1.58 -18.39 26.81
C GLY A 59 2.73 -17.91 25.92
N PRO A 60 3.99 -18.14 26.32
CA PRO A 60 5.14 -17.83 25.49
C PRO A 60 5.04 -18.58 24.16
N SER A 61 5.29 -17.86 23.05
CA SER A 61 5.17 -18.46 21.73
C SER A 61 6.13 -19.64 21.55
N PRO A 62 5.78 -20.65 20.73
CA PRO A 62 6.65 -21.80 20.47
C PRO A 62 8.07 -21.41 20.03
N ALA A 63 8.21 -20.27 19.33
CA ALA A 63 9.49 -19.71 18.93
C ALA A 63 10.35 -19.26 20.14
N VAL A 64 9.74 -18.66 21.16
CA VAL A 64 10.45 -18.25 22.39
C VAL A 64 10.91 -19.48 23.17
N ILE A 65 10.08 -20.52 23.27
CA ILE A 65 10.42 -21.77 23.95
C ILE A 65 11.60 -22.46 23.23
N ALA A 66 11.60 -22.49 21.90
CA ALA A 66 12.68 -23.05 21.10
C ALA A 66 14.00 -22.26 21.25
N ALA A 67 13.92 -20.92 21.29
CA ALA A 67 15.09 -20.07 21.52
C ALA A 67 15.71 -20.28 22.91
N ILE A 68 14.87 -20.37 23.95
CA ILE A 68 15.33 -20.65 25.32
C ILE A 68 15.95 -22.06 25.41
N SER A 69 15.31 -23.06 24.80
CA SER A 69 15.85 -24.43 24.75
C SER A 69 17.21 -24.49 24.05
N GLY A 70 17.36 -23.80 22.91
CA GLY A 70 18.63 -23.69 22.20
C GLY A 70 19.72 -23.02 23.03
N ALA A 71 19.39 -21.94 23.75
CA ALA A 71 20.33 -21.26 24.63
C ALA A 71 20.80 -22.15 25.79
N ILE A 72 19.90 -22.93 26.40
CA ILE A 72 20.25 -23.88 27.46
C ILE A 72 21.11 -25.03 26.92
N HIS A 73 20.78 -25.55 25.75
CA HIS A 73 21.57 -26.59 25.08
C HIS A 73 22.98 -26.09 24.78
N GLN A 74 23.12 -24.85 24.30
CA GLN A 74 24.39 -24.22 24.03
C GLN A 74 25.23 -24.05 25.31
N TYR A 75 24.60 -23.60 26.40
CA TYR A 75 25.28 -23.47 27.69
C TYR A 75 25.76 -24.81 28.23
N ARG A 76 24.95 -25.87 28.11
CA ARG A 76 25.31 -27.22 28.58
C ARG A 76 26.34 -27.93 27.70
N GLN A 77 26.54 -27.47 26.46
CA GLN A 77 27.63 -27.92 25.60
C GLN A 77 28.92 -27.14 25.82
N GLN A 78 28.82 -25.92 26.37
CA GLN A 78 29.96 -25.06 26.70
C GLN A 78 30.44 -25.23 28.15
N GLN A 79 29.67 -25.88 29.01
CA GLN A 79 30.11 -26.43 30.30
C GLN A 79 30.57 -27.87 30.16
#